data_AF-A0A624P6Q9-F1
#
_entry.id   AF-A0A624P6Q9-F1
#
_cell.length_a   1.000
_cell.length_b   1.000
_cell.length_c   1.000
_cell.angle_alpha   90.00
_cell.angle_beta   90.00
_cell.angle_gamma   90.00
#
_symmetry.space_group_name_H-M   'P 1'
#
loop_
_entity.id
_entity.type
_entity.pdbx_description
1 polymer ?
#
loop_
_entity_poly.entity_id
_entity_poly.type
_entity_poly.pdbx_seq_one_letter_code
_entity_poly.pdbx_strand_id
1 'polypeptide(L)'
;FERMWPCSFQHPTLRDVAGWLEENSGISIAVPDVPYSDKPIPHFTHNGTGYQLLNNLGRAFSITDYIWYPLPDGSLYVGGAEKALFAGRPVEIPAEFSQGTAGGNSMTLPVIQSLRPGVDVNGERVTKVHLANDTMTITWTP
;
A
#
# COMPACT_ATOMS: atom_id res chain seq x y z
N PHE A 1 -0.85 -3.07 -14.97
CA PHE A 1 -0.09 -1.82 -15.22
C PHE A 1 1.30 -2.07 -15.85
N GLU A 2 1.45 -3.09 -16.73
CA GLU A 2 2.77 -3.44 -17.31
C GLU A 2 3.16 -2.64 -18.55
N ARG A 3 2.17 -2.12 -19.30
CA ARG A 3 2.43 -1.25 -20.46
C ARG A 3 3.10 0.07 -20.05
N MET A 4 3.58 0.85 -21.02
CA MET A 4 4.12 2.19 -20.78
C MET A 4 3.02 3.21 -20.43
N TRP A 5 3.34 4.13 -19.50
CA TRP A 5 2.48 5.22 -19.02
C TRP A 5 3.21 6.57 -19.08
N PRO A 6 3.63 7.05 -20.27
CA PRO A 6 4.31 8.32 -20.38
C PRO A 6 3.36 9.47 -20.03
N CYS A 7 3.77 10.37 -19.13
CA CYS A 7 3.00 11.55 -18.78
C CYS A 7 3.90 12.70 -18.31
N SER A 8 3.40 13.93 -18.44
CA SER A 8 4.08 15.13 -17.96
C SER A 8 3.02 16.16 -17.56
N PHE A 9 3.11 16.65 -16.33
CA PHE A 9 2.19 17.62 -15.76
C PHE A 9 2.96 18.80 -15.16
N GLN A 10 2.37 19.99 -15.27
CA GLN A 10 2.83 21.20 -14.59
C GLN A 10 1.93 21.45 -13.38
N HIS A 11 2.54 21.71 -12.22
CA HIS A 11 1.80 21.97 -10.98
C HIS A 11 0.76 20.91 -10.55
N PRO A 12 0.95 19.59 -10.80
CA PRO A 12 -0.07 18.61 -10.44
C PRO A 12 -0.15 18.42 -8.92
N THR A 13 -1.34 18.10 -8.44
CA THR A 13 -1.60 17.44 -7.15
C THR A 13 -1.58 15.92 -7.31
N LEU A 14 -1.60 15.19 -6.19
CA LEU A 14 -1.71 13.72 -6.24
C LEU A 14 -3.04 13.31 -6.88
N ARG A 15 -4.12 14.05 -6.58
CA ARG A 15 -5.45 13.82 -7.18
C ARG A 15 -5.45 14.02 -8.68
N ASP A 16 -4.70 15.00 -9.21
CA ASP A 16 -4.63 15.19 -10.66
C ASP A 16 -3.98 14.00 -11.37
N VAL A 17 -2.88 13.48 -10.80
CA VAL A 17 -2.21 12.28 -11.35
C VAL A 17 -3.09 11.04 -11.19
N ALA A 18 -3.78 10.90 -10.06
CA ALA A 18 -4.74 9.82 -9.84
C ALA A 18 -5.90 9.86 -10.83
N GLY A 19 -6.53 11.03 -11.03
CA GLY A 19 -7.61 11.20 -12.01
C GLY A 19 -7.15 10.86 -13.43
N TRP A 20 -5.96 11.30 -13.83
CA TRP A 20 -5.39 10.90 -15.12
C TRP A 20 -5.15 9.39 -15.22
N LEU A 21 -4.65 8.75 -14.15
CA LEU A 21 -4.50 7.30 -14.11
C LEU A 21 -5.86 6.59 -14.22
N GLU A 22 -6.92 7.09 -13.57
CA GLU A 22 -8.28 6.56 -13.69
C GLU A 22 -8.76 6.62 -15.14
N GLU A 23 -8.69 7.80 -15.77
CA GLU A 23 -9.10 8.03 -17.16
C GLU A 23 -8.39 7.08 -18.14
N ASN A 24 -7.10 6.78 -17.89
CA ASN A 24 -6.27 5.99 -18.80
C ASN A 24 -6.25 4.49 -18.46
N SER A 25 -6.74 4.08 -17.28
CA SER A 25 -6.82 2.66 -16.87
C SER A 25 -8.23 2.10 -16.91
N GLY A 26 -9.25 2.95 -16.72
CA GLY A 26 -10.61 2.53 -16.37
C GLY A 26 -10.75 1.99 -14.93
N ILE A 27 -9.73 2.13 -14.09
CA ILE A 27 -9.71 1.68 -12.69
C ILE A 27 -9.86 2.91 -11.79
N SER A 28 -10.85 2.91 -10.89
CA SER A 28 -10.98 3.96 -9.88
C SER A 28 -9.80 3.98 -8.91
N ILE A 29 -9.34 5.17 -8.51
CA ILE A 29 -8.20 5.39 -7.63
C ILE A 29 -8.64 6.18 -6.41
N ALA A 30 -8.58 5.53 -5.26
CA ALA A 30 -8.88 6.14 -3.97
C ALA A 30 -7.63 6.86 -3.44
N VAL A 31 -7.72 8.20 -3.36
CA VAL A 31 -6.73 9.07 -2.73
C VAL A 31 -7.28 9.57 -1.39
N PRO A 32 -6.54 9.48 -0.28
CA PRO A 32 -7.03 9.90 1.03
C PRO A 32 -7.22 11.42 1.12
N ASP A 33 -8.15 11.86 1.96
CA ASP A 33 -8.42 13.28 2.19
C ASP A 33 -7.46 13.87 3.25
N VAL A 34 -6.29 14.30 2.80
CA VAL A 34 -5.18 14.80 3.64
C VAL A 34 -4.39 15.88 2.91
N PRO A 35 -3.67 16.78 3.62
CA PRO A 35 -3.08 17.96 2.99
C PRO A 35 -2.11 17.69 1.82
N TYR A 36 -1.39 16.57 1.83
CA TYR A 36 -0.47 16.26 0.73
C TYR A 36 -1.21 15.88 -0.57
N SER A 37 -2.47 15.42 -0.49
CA SER A 37 -3.22 14.94 -1.65
C SER A 37 -3.55 16.08 -2.61
N ASP A 38 -3.71 17.28 -2.07
CA ASP A 38 -4.11 18.50 -2.77
C ASP A 38 -2.97 19.53 -2.86
N LYS A 39 -1.77 19.18 -2.37
CA LYS A 39 -0.59 20.05 -2.45
C LYS A 39 0.07 19.92 -3.83
N PRO A 40 0.12 20.98 -4.64
CA PRO A 40 0.76 20.92 -5.95
C PRO A 40 2.29 20.80 -5.82
N ILE A 41 2.90 20.02 -6.71
CA ILE A 41 4.36 19.96 -6.89
C ILE A 41 4.76 20.68 -8.18
N PRO A 42 5.98 21.23 -8.34
CA PRO A 42 6.33 22.01 -9.52
C PRO A 42 6.08 21.29 -10.85
N HIS A 43 6.44 20.02 -10.94
CA HIS A 43 6.15 19.17 -12.10
C HIS A 43 6.14 17.69 -11.71
N PHE A 44 5.46 16.87 -12.50
CA PHE A 44 5.58 15.42 -12.48
C PHE A 44 5.82 14.92 -13.89
N THR A 45 6.88 14.14 -14.11
CA THR A 45 7.17 13.54 -15.42
C THR A 45 7.54 12.08 -15.22
N HIS A 46 6.92 11.21 -15.99
CA HIS A 46 7.18 9.77 -15.95
C HIS A 46 7.31 9.21 -17.36
N ASN A 47 8.24 8.27 -17.54
CA ASN A 47 8.40 7.50 -18.76
C ASN A 47 8.83 6.08 -18.42
N GLY A 48 7.85 5.23 -18.11
CA GLY A 48 8.06 3.86 -17.67
C GLY A 48 6.75 3.11 -17.56
N THR A 49 6.77 1.96 -16.89
CA THR A 49 5.54 1.18 -16.65
C THR A 49 4.64 1.88 -15.64
N GLY A 50 3.37 1.46 -15.58
CA GLY A 50 2.43 1.99 -14.61
C GLY A 50 2.78 1.60 -13.17
N TYR A 51 3.38 0.42 -12.96
CA TYR A 51 3.90 0.05 -11.63
C TYR A 51 5.06 0.95 -11.19
N GLN A 52 5.96 1.30 -12.11
CA GLN A 52 7.03 2.26 -11.83
C GLN A 52 6.46 3.66 -11.52
N LEU A 53 5.40 4.08 -12.23
CA LEU A 53 4.69 5.32 -11.96
C LEU A 53 4.16 5.31 -10.52
N LEU A 54 3.36 4.30 -10.17
CA LEU A 54 2.77 4.15 -8.84
C LEU A 54 3.84 4.12 -7.74
N ASN A 55 4.95 3.41 -7.92
CA ASN A 55 6.05 3.39 -6.97
C ASN A 55 6.72 4.76 -6.77
N ASN A 56 6.73 5.61 -7.79
CA ASN A 56 7.39 6.91 -7.74
C ASN A 56 6.52 8.02 -7.12
N LEU A 57 5.20 7.84 -7.01
CA LEU A 57 4.29 8.87 -6.49
C LEU A 57 4.62 9.28 -5.06
N GLY A 58 4.94 8.33 -4.19
CA GLY A 58 5.29 8.62 -2.79
C GLY A 58 6.44 9.61 -2.67
N ARG A 59 7.52 9.37 -3.44
CA ARG A 59 8.68 10.28 -3.48
C ARG A 59 8.31 11.62 -4.12
N ALA A 60 7.56 11.61 -5.22
CA ALA A 60 7.20 12.84 -5.94
C ALA A 60 6.38 13.81 -5.07
N PHE A 61 5.40 13.28 -4.33
CA PHE A 61 4.49 14.06 -3.49
C PHE A 61 4.94 14.17 -2.02
N SER A 62 6.15 13.69 -1.69
CA SER A 62 6.71 13.72 -0.33
C SER A 62 5.79 13.04 0.72
N ILE A 63 5.19 11.91 0.34
CA ILE A 63 4.29 11.13 1.20
C ILE A 63 5.15 10.17 2.04
N THR A 64 5.04 10.30 3.37
CA THR A 64 5.73 9.40 4.30
C THR A 64 5.01 8.06 4.35
N ASP A 65 5.75 6.95 4.43
CA ASP A 65 5.19 5.58 4.42
C ASP A 65 4.14 5.36 3.31
N TYR A 66 4.50 5.75 2.09
CA TYR A 66 3.64 5.65 0.91
C TYR A 66 3.41 4.19 0.49
N ILE A 67 2.15 3.84 0.24
CA ILE A 67 1.73 2.53 -0.23
C ILE A 67 0.67 2.64 -1.32
N TRP A 68 0.53 1.57 -2.11
CA TRP A 68 -0.58 1.39 -3.04
C TRP A 68 -0.98 -0.09 -3.10
N TYR A 69 -2.28 -0.37 -3.23
CA TYR A 69 -2.81 -1.73 -3.34
C TYR A 69 -4.26 -1.73 -3.82
N PRO A 70 -4.74 -2.80 -4.48
CA PRO A 70 -6.14 -2.92 -4.86
C PRO A 70 -7.03 -3.07 -3.62
N LEU A 71 -8.13 -2.33 -3.60
CA LEU A 71 -9.17 -2.40 -2.59
C LEU A 71 -10.21 -3.49 -2.92
N PRO A 72 -11.00 -3.95 -1.93
CA PRO A 72 -12.00 -5.01 -2.14
C PRO A 72 -13.09 -4.68 -3.17
N ASP A 73 -13.35 -3.40 -3.41
CA ASP A 73 -14.31 -2.92 -4.41
C ASP A 73 -13.72 -2.85 -5.84
N GLY A 74 -12.46 -3.24 -6.01
CA GLY A 74 -11.74 -3.22 -7.29
C GLY A 74 -11.05 -1.89 -7.59
N SER A 75 -11.20 -0.86 -6.74
CA SER A 75 -10.44 0.38 -6.86
C SER A 75 -8.99 0.19 -6.41
N LEU A 76 -8.12 1.18 -6.65
CA LEU A 76 -6.73 1.18 -6.24
C LEU A 76 -6.52 2.26 -5.17
N TYR A 77 -6.05 1.90 -3.98
CA TYR A 77 -5.61 2.88 -2.99
C TYR A 77 -4.24 3.44 -3.38
N VAL A 78 -4.07 4.75 -3.27
CA VAL A 78 -2.80 5.46 -3.48
C VAL A 78 -2.65 6.54 -2.41
N GLY A 79 -1.72 6.36 -1.46
CA GLY A 79 -1.53 7.31 -0.36
C GLY A 79 -0.60 6.81 0.73
N GLY A 80 -0.50 7.55 1.83
CA GLY A 80 0.25 7.15 3.01
C GLY A 80 -0.46 6.03 3.78
N ALA A 81 0.32 5.18 4.45
CA ALA A 81 -0.22 4.07 5.21
C ALA A 81 -1.12 4.50 6.38
N GLU A 82 -0.98 5.73 6.89
CA GLU A 82 -1.75 6.28 7.99
C GLU A 82 -3.24 6.49 7.65
N LYS A 83 -3.59 6.48 6.36
CA LYS A 83 -4.98 6.55 5.87
C LYS A 83 -5.42 5.30 5.10
N ALA A 84 -4.60 4.25 5.09
CA ALA A 84 -4.96 2.98 4.49
C ALA A 84 -6.19 2.35 5.16
N LEU A 85 -6.86 1.44 4.45
CA LEU A 85 -8.07 0.73 4.94
C LEU A 85 -7.89 0.04 6.31
N PHE A 86 -6.66 -0.34 6.66
CA PHE A 86 -6.32 -1.02 7.93
C PHE A 86 -5.51 -0.15 8.89
N ALA A 87 -5.33 1.13 8.58
CA ALA A 87 -4.66 2.07 9.47
C ALA A 87 -5.39 2.14 10.83
N GLY A 88 -4.61 2.11 11.91
CA GLY A 88 -5.16 2.19 13.27
C GLY A 88 -5.98 0.98 13.71
N ARG A 89 -5.84 -0.16 13.01
CA ARG A 89 -6.50 -1.43 13.38
C ARG A 89 -5.45 -2.51 13.67
N PRO A 90 -4.62 -2.33 14.70
CA PRO A 90 -3.60 -3.30 15.04
C PRO A 90 -4.24 -4.62 15.49
N VAL A 91 -3.55 -5.71 15.22
CA VAL A 91 -3.92 -7.04 15.70
C VAL A 91 -2.91 -7.44 16.76
N GLU A 92 -3.41 -7.70 17.98
CA GLU A 92 -2.61 -8.28 19.04
C GLU A 92 -2.70 -9.80 18.94
N ILE A 93 -1.54 -10.45 18.91
CA ILE A 93 -1.43 -11.90 18.88
C ILE A 93 -0.74 -12.33 20.16
N PRO A 94 -1.47 -12.96 21.09
CA PRO A 94 -0.88 -13.46 22.33
C PRO A 94 0.23 -14.48 22.03
N ALA A 95 1.29 -14.45 22.83
CA ALA A 95 2.50 -15.26 22.59
C ALA A 95 2.22 -16.76 22.48
N GLU A 96 1.20 -17.26 23.19
CA GLU A 96 0.73 -18.65 23.15
C GLU A 96 0.22 -19.12 21.78
N PHE A 97 -0.15 -18.21 20.89
CA PHE A 97 -0.57 -18.53 19.52
C PHE A 97 0.60 -18.60 18.53
N SER A 98 1.81 -18.19 18.92
CA SER A 98 3.00 -18.31 18.08
C SER A 98 3.40 -19.79 17.98
N GLN A 99 2.98 -20.48 16.92
CA GLN A 99 3.33 -21.89 16.68
C GLN A 99 4.81 -22.08 16.27
N GLY A 100 5.54 -20.97 16.15
CA GLY A 100 6.97 -20.91 15.87
C GLY A 100 7.34 -19.52 15.38
N THR A 101 8.40 -18.93 15.96
CA THR A 101 9.04 -17.73 15.43
C THR A 101 10.12 -18.19 14.46
N ALA A 102 9.83 -18.22 13.17
CA ALA A 102 10.85 -18.53 12.16
C ALA A 102 11.72 -17.27 11.96
N GLY A 103 12.84 -17.21 12.67
CA GLY A 103 13.88 -16.19 12.42
C GLY A 103 13.46 -14.75 12.69
N GLY A 104 13.05 -14.40 13.92
CA GLY A 104 13.02 -13.02 14.43
C GLY A 104 12.02 -12.03 13.82
N ASN A 105 11.63 -12.19 12.55
CA ASN A 105 10.74 -11.29 11.81
C ASN A 105 9.58 -12.01 11.10
N SER A 106 9.30 -13.26 11.48
CA SER A 106 8.16 -14.00 10.98
C SER A 106 7.53 -14.90 12.04
N MET A 107 6.24 -15.17 11.88
CA MET A 107 5.42 -15.94 12.81
C MET A 107 4.43 -16.82 12.06
N THR A 108 4.31 -18.09 12.45
CA THR A 108 3.29 -19.01 11.94
C THR A 108 2.12 -19.11 12.91
N LEU A 109 0.90 -19.03 12.35
CA LEU A 109 -0.36 -18.88 13.05
C LEU A 109 -1.45 -19.73 12.37
N PRO A 110 -2.54 -20.08 13.07
CA PRO A 110 -3.79 -20.45 12.41
C PRO A 110 -4.24 -19.32 11.47
N VAL A 111 -5.01 -19.67 10.44
CA VAL A 111 -5.50 -18.67 9.47
C VAL A 111 -6.38 -17.61 10.15
N ILE A 112 -5.91 -16.35 10.16
CA ILE A 112 -6.68 -15.19 10.66
C ILE A 112 -7.10 -14.32 9.47
N GLN A 113 -8.40 -14.20 9.24
CA GLN A 113 -8.95 -13.51 8.06
C GLN A 113 -8.61 -12.02 7.97
N SER A 114 -8.32 -11.37 9.11
CA SER A 114 -7.92 -9.97 9.14
C SER A 114 -6.46 -9.74 8.76
N LEU A 115 -5.60 -10.78 8.80
CA LEU A 115 -4.17 -10.66 8.52
C LEU A 115 -3.88 -10.63 7.02
N ARG A 116 -3.17 -9.59 6.61
CA ARG A 116 -2.72 -9.31 5.25
C ARG A 116 -1.56 -8.32 5.31
N PRO A 117 -0.76 -8.17 4.24
CA PRO A 117 0.22 -7.10 4.16
C PRO A 117 -0.44 -5.75 4.42
N GLY A 118 0.20 -4.89 5.22
CA GLY A 118 -0.36 -3.60 5.63
C GLY A 118 -0.92 -3.55 7.05
N VAL A 119 -1.17 -4.69 7.70
CA VAL A 119 -1.67 -4.75 9.08
C VAL A 119 -0.53 -4.69 10.08
N ASP A 120 -0.67 -3.89 11.13
CA ASP A 120 0.25 -3.86 12.25
C ASP A 120 -0.07 -5.01 13.22
N VAL A 121 0.91 -5.86 13.49
CA VAL A 121 0.81 -7.00 14.40
C VAL A 121 1.86 -6.85 15.49
N ASN A 122 1.43 -6.76 16.75
CA ASN A 122 2.33 -6.58 17.91
C ASN A 122 3.34 -5.43 17.73
N GLY A 123 2.94 -4.35 17.04
CA GLY A 123 3.79 -3.18 16.76
C GLY A 123 4.59 -3.26 15.45
N GLU A 124 4.57 -4.39 14.75
CA GLU A 124 5.31 -4.62 13.50
C GLU A 124 4.39 -4.66 12.29
N ARG A 125 4.73 -3.95 11.23
CA ARG A 125 3.94 -3.93 9.98
C ARG A 125 4.17 -5.20 9.18
N VAL A 126 3.12 -5.99 8.98
CA VAL A 126 3.19 -7.18 8.13
C VAL A 126 3.48 -6.77 6.68
N THR A 127 4.55 -7.31 6.11
CA THR A 127 4.98 -7.09 4.72
C THR A 127 4.64 -8.28 3.81
N LYS A 128 4.46 -9.47 4.38
CA LYS A 128 4.07 -10.68 3.64
C LYS A 128 3.15 -11.57 4.47
N VAL A 129 2.17 -12.17 3.81
CA VAL A 129 1.38 -13.28 4.36
C VAL A 129 1.46 -14.44 3.39
N HIS A 130 1.82 -15.62 3.88
CA HIS A 130 1.88 -16.86 3.12
C HIS A 130 0.92 -17.87 3.76
N LEU A 131 -0.18 -18.20 3.08
CA LEU A 131 -1.07 -19.27 3.51
C LEU A 131 -0.52 -20.62 3.04
N ALA A 132 -0.51 -21.59 3.96
CA ALA A 132 -0.15 -22.98 3.73
C ALA A 132 -1.13 -23.88 4.47
N ASN A 133 -2.05 -24.51 3.72
CA ASN A 133 -3.14 -25.34 4.24
C ASN A 133 -3.99 -24.60 5.30
N ASP A 134 -3.93 -25.04 6.55
CA ASP A 134 -4.66 -24.52 7.71
C ASP A 134 -3.85 -23.49 8.53
N THR A 135 -2.64 -23.17 8.08
CA THR A 135 -1.76 -22.19 8.73
C THR A 135 -1.43 -21.02 7.80
N MET A 136 -0.99 -19.91 8.39
CA MET A 136 -0.39 -18.79 7.69
C MET A 136 0.91 -18.36 8.37
N THR A 137 1.90 -18.01 7.55
CA THR A 137 3.13 -17.37 8.00
C THR A 137 3.05 -15.88 7.64
N ILE A 138 3.11 -15.03 8.65
CA ILE A 138 3.26 -13.58 8.47
C ILE A 138 4.74 -13.21 8.59
N THR A 139 5.20 -12.26 7.78
CA THR A 139 6.56 -11.71 7.82
C THR A 139 6.47 -10.19 7.90
N TRP A 140 7.37 -9.58 8.66
CA TRP A 140 7.61 -8.14 8.68
C TRP A 140 9.09 -7.86 8.36
N THR A 141 9.38 -6.62 8.02
CA THR A 141 10.77 -6.18 7.78
C THR A 141 11.20 -5.39 9.02
N PRO A 142 12.27 -5.81 9.73
CA PRO A 142 12.77 -5.09 10.90
C PRO A 142 13.39 -3.74 10.55
#